data_AF-A0A835BUT0-F1
#
_entry.id   AF-A0A835BUT0-F1
#
_cell.length_a   1.000
_cell.length_b   1.000
_cell.length_c   1.000
_cell.angle_alpha   90.00
_cell.angle_beta   90.00
_cell.angle_gamma   90.00
#
_symmetry.space_group_name_H-M   'P 1'
#
loop_
_entity.id
_entity.type
_entity.pdbx_description
1 polymer ?
#
loop_
_entity_poly.entity_id
_entity_poly.type
_entity_poly.pdbx_seq_one_letter_code
_entity_poly.pdbx_strand_id
1 'polypeptide(L)'
;MKNLVVIQNDEHTLRKERWTKDLSLEQRRLEIEERKLQWEQEKQIMFCDVNALDDDQRTYVLAKRAQFAKMASISSSGGGSVGETSDAADFSSV
;
A
#
# COMPACT_ATOMS: atom_id res chain seq x y z
N MET A 1 46.37 -27.31 -3.25
CA MET A 1 46.10 -25.86 -3.43
C MET A 1 44.79 -25.59 -4.17
N LYS A 2 44.46 -26.27 -5.29
CA LYS A 2 43.22 -26.01 -6.07
C LYS A 2 41.91 -26.09 -5.27
N ASN A 3 41.75 -27.09 -4.39
CA ASN A 3 40.54 -27.24 -3.57
C ASN A 3 40.33 -26.11 -2.55
N LEU A 4 41.40 -25.53 -2.02
CA LEU A 4 41.32 -24.42 -1.06
C LEU A 4 40.75 -23.17 -1.72
N VAL A 5 41.15 -22.91 -2.96
CA VAL A 5 40.67 -21.75 -3.75
C VAL A 5 39.19 -21.90 -4.10
N VAL A 6 38.75 -23.12 -4.43
CA VAL A 6 37.33 -23.41 -4.71
C VAL A 6 36.48 -23.17 -3.46
N ILE A 7 36.90 -23.71 -2.31
CA ILE A 7 36.19 -23.52 -1.03
C ILE A 7 36.08 -22.03 -0.67
N GLN A 8 37.16 -21.26 -0.83
CA GLN A 8 37.13 -19.81 -0.55
C GLN A 8 36.20 -19.04 -1.51
N ASN A 9 36.13 -19.44 -2.78
CA ASN A 9 35.23 -18.83 -3.75
C ASN A 9 33.77 -19.14 -3.41
N ASP A 10 33.46 -20.38 -3.04
CA ASP A 10 32.11 -20.82 -2.65
C ASP A 10 31.66 -20.13 -1.36
N GLU A 11 32.55 -19.94 -0.38
CA GLU A 11 32.22 -19.16 0.82
C GLU A 11 31.95 -17.69 0.50
N HIS A 12 32.70 -17.11 -0.42
CA HIS A 12 32.51 -15.72 -0.85
C HIS A 12 31.19 -15.53 -1.59
N THR A 13 30.82 -16.45 -2.48
CA THR A 13 29.53 -16.41 -3.19
C THR A 13 28.37 -16.58 -2.22
N LEU A 14 28.42 -17.55 -1.31
CA LEU A 14 27.39 -17.76 -0.28
C LEU A 14 27.23 -16.54 0.63
N ARG A 15 28.34 -15.87 0.99
CA ARG A 15 28.30 -14.63 1.77
C ARG A 15 27.63 -13.50 0.99
N LYS A 16 27.94 -13.36 -0.29
CA LYS A 16 27.33 -12.36 -1.17
C LYS A 16 25.84 -12.60 -1.36
N GLU A 17 25.43 -13.85 -1.61
CA GLU A 17 24.03 -14.22 -1.74
C GLU A 17 23.22 -13.93 -0.48
N ARG A 18 23.80 -14.25 0.69
CA ARG A 18 23.18 -13.93 1.98
C ARG A 18 23.00 -12.42 2.15
N TRP A 19 24.06 -11.65 1.90
CA TRP A 19 24.00 -10.19 1.98
C TRP A 19 22.95 -9.60 1.04
N THR A 20 22.86 -10.08 -0.20
CA THR A 20 21.85 -9.62 -1.16
C THR A 20 20.43 -9.96 -0.72
N LYS A 21 20.21 -11.14 -0.11
CA LYS A 21 18.90 -11.52 0.46
C LYS A 21 18.55 -10.66 1.66
N ASP A 22 19.49 -10.41 2.57
CA ASP A 22 19.25 -9.57 3.74
C ASP A 22 18.92 -8.14 3.32
N LEU A 23 19.64 -7.60 2.33
CA LEU A 23 19.38 -6.27 1.78
C LEU A 23 17.98 -6.18 1.14
N SER A 24 17.55 -7.20 0.39
CA SER A 24 16.24 -7.19 -0.25
C SER A 24 15.09 -7.30 0.77
N LEU A 25 15.29 -8.03 1.86
CA LEU A 25 14.34 -8.09 2.96
C LEU A 25 14.23 -6.76 3.70
N GLU A 26 15.35 -6.10 3.99
CA GLU A 26 15.34 -4.77 4.61
C GLU A 26 14.71 -3.72 3.71
N GLN A 27 15.00 -3.74 2.41
CA GLN A 27 14.32 -2.89 1.43
C GLN A 27 12.80 -3.10 1.48
N ARG A 28 12.36 -4.36 1.46
CA ARG A 28 10.94 -4.71 1.51
C ARG A 28 10.28 -4.29 2.82
N ARG A 29 11.00 -4.40 3.94
CA ARG A 29 10.55 -3.94 5.24
C ARG A 29 10.34 -2.43 5.26
N LEU A 30 11.31 -1.65 4.75
CA LEU A 30 11.21 -0.20 4.66
C LEU A 30 10.04 0.25 3.79
N GLU A 31 9.80 -0.40 2.64
CA GLU A 31 8.62 -0.13 1.80
C GLU A 31 7.29 -0.33 2.55
N ILE A 32 7.22 -1.37 3.39
CA ILE A 32 6.02 -1.65 4.18
C ILE A 32 5.85 -0.61 5.29
N GLU A 33 6.93 -0.25 5.98
CA GLU A 33 6.91 0.78 7.02
C GLU A 33 6.53 2.16 6.45
N GLU A 34 7.07 2.54 5.30
CA GLU A 34 6.72 3.78 4.60
C GLU A 34 5.23 3.79 4.23
N ARG A 35 4.72 2.71 3.63
CA ARG A 35 3.29 2.61 3.28
C ARG A 35 2.39 2.67 4.50
N LYS A 36 2.79 2.05 5.61
CA LYS A 36 2.05 2.12 6.88
C LYS A 36 2.00 3.54 7.42
N LEU A 37 3.12 4.27 7.34
CA LEU A 37 3.20 5.66 7.77
C LEU A 37 2.28 6.55 6.91
N GLN A 38 2.32 6.38 5.59
CA GLN A 38 1.44 7.10 4.67
C GLN A 38 -0.04 6.83 4.97
N TRP A 39 -0.40 5.56 5.21
CA TRP A 39 -1.76 5.16 5.56
C TRP A 39 -2.24 5.79 6.87
N GLU A 40 -1.39 5.85 7.90
CA GLU A 40 -1.79 6.48 9.17
C GLU A 40 -1.99 7.99 9.00
N GLN A 41 -1.16 8.67 8.21
CA GLN A 41 -1.33 10.08 7.88
C GLN A 41 -2.63 10.33 7.09
N GLU A 42 -2.91 9.51 6.09
CA GLU A 42 -4.15 9.59 5.32
C GLU A 42 -5.39 9.40 6.21
N LYS A 43 -5.36 8.40 7.09
CA LYS A 43 -6.42 8.15 8.07
C LYS A 43 -6.62 9.34 9.01
N GLN A 44 -5.54 9.94 9.52
CA GLN A 44 -5.64 11.14 10.35
C GLN A 44 -6.36 12.27 9.61
N ILE A 45 -6.03 12.51 8.33
CA ILE A 45 -6.71 13.53 7.52
C ILE A 45 -8.16 13.16 7.22
N MET A 46 -8.45 11.90 6.87
CA MET A 46 -9.80 11.45 6.49
C MET A 46 -10.79 11.53 7.66
N PHE A 47 -10.33 11.23 8.88
CA PHE A 47 -11.17 11.21 10.09
C PHE A 47 -11.05 12.44 11.00
N CYS A 48 -10.24 13.44 10.63
CA CYS A 48 -10.15 14.69 11.39
C CYS A 48 -11.50 15.43 11.48
N ASP A 49 -11.94 15.87 12.66
CA ASP A 49 -13.14 16.70 12.75
C ASP A 49 -12.85 18.13 12.28
N VAL A 50 -13.40 18.48 11.11
CA VAL A 50 -13.17 19.77 10.45
C VAL A 50 -13.94 20.94 11.08
N ASN A 51 -14.92 20.64 11.93
CA ASN A 51 -15.71 21.67 12.62
C ASN A 51 -14.93 22.30 13.79
N ALA A 52 -13.91 21.61 14.30
CA ALA A 52 -13.05 22.08 15.38
C ALA A 52 -11.79 22.82 14.88
N LEU A 53 -11.64 23.01 13.56
CA LEU A 53 -10.47 23.61 12.93
C LEU A 53 -10.73 25.06 12.48
N ASP A 54 -9.66 25.85 12.45
CA ASP A 54 -9.62 27.17 11.82
C ASP A 54 -9.82 27.06 10.30
N ASP A 55 -10.28 28.13 9.66
CA ASP A 55 -10.67 28.11 8.23
C ASP A 55 -9.54 27.66 7.29
N ASP A 56 -8.30 28.05 7.55
CA ASP A 56 -7.14 27.63 6.76
C ASP A 56 -6.82 26.13 6.93
N GLN A 57 -6.90 25.64 8.16
CA GLN A 57 -6.68 24.22 8.49
C GLN A 57 -7.79 23.35 7.91
N ARG A 58 -9.05 23.81 8.02
CA ARG A 58 -10.21 23.17 7.41
C ARG A 58 -10.03 23.05 5.90
N THR A 59 -9.63 24.13 5.24
CA THR A 59 -9.38 24.16 3.79
C THR A 59 -8.28 23.17 3.41
N TYR A 60 -7.19 23.12 4.16
CA TYR A 60 -6.10 22.16 3.96
C TYR A 60 -6.58 20.70 4.05
N VAL A 61 -7.31 20.36 5.13
CA VAL A 61 -7.82 18.99 5.35
C VAL A 61 -8.78 18.58 4.24
N LEU A 62 -9.69 19.47 3.84
CA LEU A 62 -10.62 19.21 2.73
C LEU A 62 -9.90 19.01 1.40
N ALA A 63 -8.90 19.84 1.10
CA ALA A 63 -8.10 19.71 -0.12
C ALA A 63 -7.32 18.38 -0.15
N LYS A 64 -6.72 17.98 0.99
CA LYS A 64 -6.02 16.69 1.10
C LYS A 64 -6.98 15.50 0.97
N ARG A 65 -8.17 15.55 1.57
CA ARG A 65 -9.20 14.50 1.38
C ARG A 65 -9.58 14.33 -0.08
N ALA A 66 -9.77 15.44 -0.80
CA ALA A 66 -10.07 15.38 -2.24
C ALA A 66 -8.93 14.73 -3.04
N GLN A 67 -7.67 15.02 -2.69
CA GLN A 67 -6.49 14.37 -3.30
C GLN A 67 -6.48 12.86 -3.03
N PHE A 68 -6.71 12.44 -1.79
CA PHE A 68 -6.77 11.01 -1.42
C PHE A 68 -7.91 10.27 -2.12
N ALA A 69 -9.12 10.84 -2.14
CA ALA A 69 -10.26 10.27 -2.86
C ALA A 69 -9.99 10.11 -4.37
N LYS A 70 -9.29 11.06 -4.99
CA LYS A 70 -8.85 10.97 -6.39
C LYS A 70 -7.82 9.86 -6.60
N MET A 71 -6.87 9.71 -5.70
CA MET A 71 -5.86 8.64 -5.80
C MET A 71 -6.50 7.25 -5.61
N ALA A 72 -7.47 7.14 -4.69
CA ALA A 72 -8.23 5.91 -4.47
C ALA A 72 -9.11 5.55 -5.69
N SER A 73 -9.72 6.52 -6.37
CA SER A 73 -10.50 6.25 -7.57
C SER A 73 -9.65 5.83 -8.78
N ILE A 74 -8.42 6.36 -8.88
CA ILE A 74 -7.45 5.93 -9.88
C ILE A 74 -6.99 4.49 -9.59
N SER A 75 -6.71 4.14 -8.34
CA SER A 75 -6.32 2.78 -7.98
C SER A 75 -7.46 1.76 -8.10
N SER A 76 -8.72 2.17 -7.89
CA SER A 76 -9.90 1.31 -8.05
C SER A 76 -10.27 1.05 -9.52
N SER A 77 -9.80 1.87 -10.47
CA SER A 77 -10.05 1.65 -11.91
C SER A 77 -9.36 0.40 -12.48
N GLY A 78 -8.52 -0.29 -11.69
CA GLY A 78 -7.83 -1.53 -12.05
C GLY A 78 -8.39 -2.82 -11.42
N GLY A 79 -9.53 -2.79 -10.71
CA GLY A 79 -10.01 -3.99 -10.01
C GLY A 79 -11.50 -3.99 -9.66
N GLY A 80 -12.27 -4.77 -10.41
CA GLY A 80 -13.56 -5.30 -9.97
C GLY A 80 -14.80 -4.57 -10.48
N SER A 81 -15.23 -4.92 -11.70
CA SER A 81 -16.65 -4.87 -12.04
C SER A 81 -17.39 -5.83 -11.11
N VAL A 82 -18.10 -5.31 -10.11
CA VAL A 82 -19.16 -6.07 -9.43
C VAL A 82 -20.39 -5.94 -10.31
N GLY A 83 -20.71 -7.04 -10.97
CA GLY A 83 -21.78 -7.15 -11.94
C GLY A 83 -23.12 -6.72 -11.37
N GLU A 84 -23.80 -5.89 -12.16
CA GLU A 84 -25.24 -5.73 -12.16
C GLU A 84 -25.87 -7.12 -12.31
N THR A 85 -26.59 -7.58 -11.28
CA THR A 85 -27.52 -8.71 -11.41
C THR A 85 -28.92 -8.14 -11.39
N SER A 86 -29.44 -7.93 -12.59
CA SER A 86 -30.86 -7.87 -12.86
C SER A 86 -31.46 -9.26 -12.59
N ASP A 87 -32.29 -9.41 -11.57
CA ASP A 87 -33.25 -10.51 -11.51
C ASP A 87 -34.61 -9.96 -11.09
N ALA A 88 -35.46 -9.87 -12.13
CA ALA A 88 -36.88 -9.72 -12.02
C ALA A 88 -37.51 -11.04 -11.57
N ALA A 89 -38.44 -10.94 -10.60
CA ALA A 89 -39.69 -11.67 -10.46
C ALA A 89 -39.97 -11.96 -8.98
N ASP A 90 -40.97 -11.29 -8.41
CA ASP A 90 -41.82 -11.96 -7.44
C ASP A 90 -43.29 -11.81 -7.86
N PHE A 91 -43.98 -12.91 -7.63
CA PHE A 91 -45.07 -13.48 -8.38
C PHE A 91 -46.41 -13.09 -7.73
N SER A 92 -47.37 -12.72 -8.56
CA SER A 92 -48.78 -12.66 -8.18
C SER A 92 -49.26 -14.03 -7.72
N SER A 93 -49.72 -14.18 -6.46
CA SER A 93 -50.96 -14.88 -6.08
C SER A 93 -51.04 -15.09 -4.56
N VAL A 94 -51.93 -14.36 -3.86
CA VAL A 94 -53.04 -14.86 -3.01
C VAL A 94 -54.08 -13.76 -2.93
#